data_AF-A0A6J3DJ38-F1
#
_entry.id   AF-A0A6J3DJ38-F1
#
_cell.length_a   1.000
_cell.length_b   1.000
_cell.length_c   1.000
_cell.angle_alpha   90.00
_cell.angle_beta   90.00
_cell.angle_gamma   90.00
#
_symmetry.space_group_name_H-M   'P 1'
#
loop_
_entity.id
_entity.type
_entity.pdbx_description
1 polymer ?
#
loop_
_entity_poly.entity_id
_entity_poly.type
_entity_poly.pdbx_seq_one_letter_code
_entity_poly.pdbx_strand_id
1 'polypeptide(L)'
;MPTSSGNKLGFSPQGLPLLFERAVFTLAWAESLLLAGAARGALAARPPPARDFVEEGARLCRPRALRLCDGSEEEGRELLRGLQEDGTLLPLPKYENCWLARMDPRDMARVESHTVLVTERERDAVPPRPQNRTPQLGNWMSPQQLEQALQQRFPSCMEGRTMYIIPFSVGPPLLPLAKAGVQLTDSPYVVASMRIMTRVGHQIFPLLATGDFVRCLHSVGWPLPLRGEPVNGWPCDPKRTLVTHVPTERRIASFGSGYGGNLLLGKKCFALRIASRMARDEGWLAEHMLLGGSFLGSSLVIIVKKGKLWVLENIR
;
A
#
# COMPACT_ATOMS: atom_id res chain seq x y z
N MET A 1 -63.79 -10.51 -27.68
CA MET A 1 -63.28 -9.28 -28.32
C MET A 1 -64.15 -8.11 -27.89
N PRO A 2 -63.65 -6.87 -27.70
CA PRO A 2 -62.25 -6.47 -27.51
C PRO A 2 -61.99 -5.38 -26.43
N THR A 3 -60.76 -5.42 -25.89
CA THR A 3 -59.79 -4.31 -25.62
C THR A 3 -60.07 -3.17 -24.62
N SER A 4 -59.16 -2.98 -23.66
CA SER A 4 -58.14 -1.92 -23.75
C SER A 4 -57.05 -2.08 -22.68
N SER A 5 -55.81 -2.22 -23.14
CA SER A 5 -54.55 -2.20 -22.42
C SER A 5 -54.16 -0.79 -21.96
N GLY A 6 -53.73 -0.65 -20.70
CA GLY A 6 -53.10 0.57 -20.17
C GLY A 6 -51.85 0.22 -19.37
N ASN A 7 -50.69 0.22 -20.04
CA ASN A 7 -49.37 0.11 -19.42
C ASN A 7 -49.12 1.31 -18.49
N LYS A 8 -48.91 1.07 -17.19
CA LYS A 8 -48.21 1.99 -16.31
C LYS A 8 -46.81 1.45 -16.07
N LEU A 9 -45.83 2.09 -16.71
CA LEU A 9 -44.40 1.92 -16.45
C LEU A 9 -44.10 2.37 -15.01
N GLY A 10 -43.97 1.40 -14.10
CA GLY A 10 -43.41 1.62 -12.77
C GLY A 10 -41.88 1.62 -12.85
N PHE A 11 -41.26 2.79 -12.68
CA PHE A 11 -39.83 2.91 -12.48
C PHE A 11 -39.46 2.35 -11.10
N SER A 12 -38.70 1.25 -11.08
CA SER A 12 -38.04 0.71 -9.88
C SER A 12 -36.69 1.41 -9.67
N PRO A 13 -36.40 1.98 -8.48
CA PRO A 13 -35.14 2.67 -8.22
C PRO A 13 -34.07 1.66 -7.78
N GLN A 14 -33.51 0.90 -8.72
CA GLN A 14 -32.37 0.00 -8.45
C GLN A 14 -31.18 0.19 -9.40
N GLY A 15 -31.14 1.27 -10.19
CA GLY A 15 -30.09 1.50 -11.20
C GLY A 15 -29.10 2.64 -10.94
N LEU A 16 -29.22 3.40 -9.85
CA LEU A 16 -28.50 4.67 -9.67
C LEU A 16 -27.16 4.68 -8.91
N PRO A 17 -26.73 3.68 -8.11
CA PRO A 17 -25.43 3.76 -7.43
C PRO A 17 -24.23 3.54 -8.37
N LEU A 18 -24.38 2.69 -9.39
CA LEU A 18 -23.28 2.24 -10.26
C LEU A 18 -22.81 3.27 -11.30
N LEU A 19 -23.70 4.18 -11.71
CA LEU A 19 -23.38 5.23 -12.67
C LEU A 19 -22.69 6.43 -12.00
N PHE A 20 -23.01 6.71 -10.74
CA PHE A 20 -22.37 7.80 -9.98
C PHE A 20 -20.92 7.45 -9.59
N GLU A 21 -20.65 6.21 -9.20
CA GLU A 21 -19.29 5.75 -8.91
C GLU A 21 -18.40 5.75 -10.16
N ARG A 22 -18.90 5.31 -11.32
CA ARG A 22 -18.14 5.39 -12.58
C ARG A 22 -17.85 6.83 -13.02
N ALA A 23 -18.77 7.76 -12.80
CA ALA A 23 -18.64 9.14 -13.26
C ALA A 23 -17.61 9.97 -12.47
N VAL A 24 -17.57 9.83 -11.14
CA VAL A 24 -16.63 10.54 -10.27
C VAL A 24 -15.17 10.15 -10.59
N PHE A 25 -14.92 8.88 -10.91
CA PHE A 25 -13.58 8.41 -11.32
C PHE A 25 -13.18 8.81 -12.73
N THR A 26 -14.12 8.85 -13.68
CA THR A 26 -13.80 9.27 -15.04
C THR A 26 -13.34 10.73 -15.05
N LEU A 27 -13.91 11.58 -14.19
CA LEU A 27 -13.54 12.99 -14.08
C LEU A 27 -12.22 13.20 -13.34
N ALA A 28 -12.00 12.60 -12.15
CA ALA A 28 -10.76 12.83 -11.40
C ALA A 28 -9.49 12.28 -12.11
N TRP A 29 -9.62 11.15 -12.80
CA TRP A 29 -8.55 10.58 -13.61
C TRP A 29 -8.36 11.35 -14.93
N ALA A 30 -9.44 11.78 -15.59
CA ALA A 30 -9.35 12.60 -16.78
C ALA A 30 -8.82 14.02 -16.50
N GLU A 31 -9.17 14.64 -15.36
CA GLU A 31 -8.65 15.94 -14.93
C GLU A 31 -7.16 15.87 -14.61
N SER A 32 -6.71 14.79 -13.95
CA SER A 32 -5.29 14.53 -13.73
C SER A 32 -4.51 14.32 -15.04
N LEU A 33 -5.14 13.72 -16.06
CA LEU A 33 -4.57 13.57 -17.40
C LEU A 33 -4.64 14.85 -18.26
N LEU A 34 -5.66 15.68 -18.05
CA LEU A 34 -5.86 16.98 -18.72
C LEU A 34 -4.82 18.00 -18.25
N LEU A 35 -4.47 18.00 -16.96
CA LEU A 35 -3.39 18.82 -16.40
C LEU A 35 -1.99 18.40 -16.89
N ALA A 36 -1.84 17.16 -17.39
CA ALA A 36 -0.55 16.60 -17.80
C ALA A 36 -0.15 16.89 -19.25
N GLY A 37 -0.91 17.70 -20.00
CA GLY A 37 -0.48 18.46 -21.20
C GLY A 37 0.11 17.76 -22.43
N ALA A 38 0.60 16.51 -22.36
CA ALA A 38 1.44 15.92 -23.40
C ALA A 38 1.26 14.39 -23.59
N ALA A 39 0.17 13.80 -23.08
CA ALA A 39 -0.12 12.37 -23.26
C ALA A 39 -1.48 12.08 -23.91
N ARG A 40 -1.99 13.02 -24.73
CA ARG A 40 -3.27 12.88 -25.45
C ARG A 40 -3.33 11.68 -26.42
N GLY A 41 -2.21 11.02 -26.72
CA GLY A 41 -2.16 9.91 -27.67
C GLY A 41 -2.00 8.49 -27.08
N ALA A 42 -1.67 8.33 -25.79
CA ALA A 42 -1.18 7.02 -25.28
C ALA A 42 -2.10 6.30 -24.27
N LEU A 43 -3.24 6.89 -23.88
CA LEU A 43 -4.10 6.34 -22.81
C LEU A 43 -5.56 6.10 -23.24
N ALA A 44 -5.84 6.10 -24.55
CA ALA A 44 -7.18 5.85 -25.09
C ALA A 44 -7.54 4.34 -25.21
N ALA A 45 -6.71 3.40 -24.74
CA ALA A 45 -6.97 1.97 -24.85
C ALA A 45 -6.80 1.25 -23.50
N ARG A 46 -7.94 0.81 -22.93
CA ARG A 46 -8.10 -0.03 -21.72
C ARG A 46 -7.81 0.71 -20.38
N PRO A 47 -8.66 0.55 -19.34
CA PRO A 47 -8.31 1.06 -18.02
C PRO A 47 -6.98 0.44 -17.56
N PRO A 48 -6.03 1.21 -16.98
CA PRO A 48 -4.73 0.67 -16.60
C PRO A 48 -4.86 -0.44 -15.55
N PRO A 49 -3.95 -1.43 -15.49
CA PRO A 49 -3.99 -2.52 -14.48
C PRO A 49 -4.06 -2.06 -13.01
N ALA A 50 -3.62 -0.82 -12.72
CA ALA A 50 -3.79 -0.18 -11.41
C ALA A 50 -5.25 0.13 -11.06
N ARG A 51 -6.08 0.47 -12.06
CA ARG A 51 -7.50 0.76 -11.86
C ARG A 51 -8.28 -0.50 -11.43
N ASP A 52 -8.02 -1.64 -12.05
CA ASP A 52 -8.69 -2.90 -11.69
C ASP A 52 -8.41 -3.26 -10.23
N PHE A 53 -7.16 -3.09 -9.78
CA PHE A 53 -6.77 -3.31 -8.38
C PHE A 53 -7.49 -2.35 -7.42
N VAL A 54 -7.62 -1.07 -7.78
CA VAL A 54 -8.36 -0.07 -6.99
C VAL A 54 -9.84 -0.45 -6.90
N GLU A 55 -10.46 -0.80 -8.03
CA GLU A 55 -11.87 -1.20 -8.06
C GLU A 55 -12.13 -2.48 -7.26
N GLU A 56 -11.25 -3.48 -7.35
CA GLU A 56 -11.30 -4.69 -6.53
C GLU A 56 -11.21 -4.36 -5.04
N GLY A 57 -10.23 -3.52 -4.66
CA GLY A 57 -10.05 -3.08 -3.27
C GLY A 57 -11.27 -2.32 -2.75
N ALA A 58 -11.82 -1.40 -3.53
CA ALA A 58 -13.00 -0.61 -3.17
C ALA A 58 -14.24 -1.47 -2.99
N ARG A 59 -14.50 -2.43 -3.90
CA ARG A 59 -15.62 -3.38 -3.79
C ARG A 59 -15.51 -4.23 -2.53
N LEU A 60 -14.31 -4.70 -2.21
CA LEU A 60 -14.06 -5.53 -1.04
C LEU A 60 -14.22 -4.71 0.27
N CYS A 61 -13.57 -3.55 0.35
CA CYS A 61 -13.42 -2.81 1.60
C CYS A 61 -14.56 -1.82 1.88
N ARG A 62 -15.39 -1.50 0.88
CA ARG A 62 -16.54 -0.57 0.93
C ARG A 62 -16.23 0.80 1.57
N PRO A 63 -15.20 1.53 1.10
CA PRO A 63 -14.94 2.88 1.59
C PRO A 63 -16.05 3.86 1.20
N ARG A 64 -16.20 4.94 1.98
CA ARG A 64 -17.15 6.04 1.69
C ARG A 64 -16.71 6.88 0.48
N ALA A 65 -15.40 7.03 0.30
CA ALA A 65 -14.81 7.81 -0.78
C ALA A 65 -13.45 7.21 -1.14
N LEU A 66 -12.99 7.41 -2.39
CA LEU A 66 -11.59 7.17 -2.75
C LEU A 66 -10.89 8.50 -2.95
N ARG A 67 -9.61 8.57 -2.59
CA ARG A 67 -8.74 9.73 -2.82
C ARG A 67 -7.43 9.28 -3.46
N LEU A 68 -7.15 9.77 -4.67
CA LEU A 68 -5.86 9.57 -5.32
C LEU A 68 -4.84 10.55 -4.73
N CYS A 69 -3.71 10.03 -4.26
CA CYS A 69 -2.67 10.88 -3.67
C CYS A 69 -1.74 11.41 -4.76
N ASP A 70 -1.55 12.73 -4.79
CA ASP A 70 -0.71 13.41 -5.78
C ASP A 70 0.72 13.68 -5.29
N GLY A 71 0.95 13.58 -3.97
CA GLY A 71 2.25 13.85 -3.35
C GLY A 71 2.59 15.34 -3.19
N SER A 72 1.67 16.27 -3.51
CA SER A 72 1.90 17.72 -3.46
C SER A 72 2.01 18.26 -2.03
N GLU A 73 2.76 19.34 -1.82
CA GLU A 73 2.86 20.00 -0.50
C GLU A 73 1.49 20.44 0.05
N GLU A 74 0.55 20.82 -0.83
CA GLU A 74 -0.84 21.16 -0.49
C GLU A 74 -1.56 19.98 0.18
N GLU A 75 -1.53 18.81 -0.46
CA GLU A 75 -2.08 17.57 0.10
C GLU A 75 -1.40 17.23 1.43
N GLY A 76 -0.09 17.45 1.55
CA GLY A 76 0.65 17.21 2.79
C GLY A 76 0.11 18.05 3.94
N ARG A 77 -0.08 19.35 3.72
CA ARG A 77 -0.67 20.27 4.69
C ARG A 77 -2.11 19.89 5.05
N GLU A 78 -2.92 19.48 4.09
CA GLU A 78 -4.30 19.02 4.30
C GLU A 78 -4.33 17.77 5.19
N LEU A 79 -3.50 16.76 4.90
CA LEU A 79 -3.41 15.52 5.67
C LEU A 79 -2.99 15.78 7.12
N LEU A 80 -1.96 16.61 7.32
CA LEU A 80 -1.46 16.95 8.66
C LEU A 80 -2.52 17.68 9.48
N ARG A 81 -3.27 18.60 8.86
CA ARG A 81 -4.39 19.30 9.52
C ARG A 81 -5.49 18.34 9.93
N GLY A 82 -5.95 17.47 9.03
CA GLY A 82 -6.98 16.49 9.35
C GLY A 82 -6.56 15.54 10.47
N LEU A 83 -5.31 15.06 10.42
CA LEU A 83 -4.75 14.21 11.48
C LEU A 83 -4.63 14.92 12.84
N GLN A 84 -4.41 16.24 12.84
CA GLN A 84 -4.41 17.04 14.06
C GLN A 84 -5.83 17.23 14.60
N GLU A 85 -6.80 17.52 13.73
CA GLU A 85 -8.23 17.66 14.08
C GLU A 85 -8.80 16.35 14.65
N ASP A 86 -8.39 15.21 14.08
CA ASP A 86 -8.74 13.87 14.54
C ASP A 86 -8.02 13.47 15.86
N GLY A 87 -7.07 14.29 16.33
CA GLY A 87 -6.29 14.02 17.54
C GLY A 87 -5.21 12.94 17.38
N THR A 88 -5.01 12.39 16.18
CA THR A 88 -3.96 11.40 15.88
C THR A 88 -2.57 12.03 15.92
N LEU A 89 -2.42 13.28 15.48
CA LEU A 89 -1.17 14.03 15.52
C LEU A 89 -1.22 15.22 16.47
N LEU A 90 -0.13 15.42 17.20
CA LEU A 90 0.11 16.58 18.04
C LEU A 90 1.22 17.43 17.43
N PRO A 91 1.04 18.75 17.23
CA PRO A 91 2.11 19.61 16.75
C PRO A 91 3.22 19.72 17.80
N LEU A 92 4.47 19.81 17.34
CA LEU A 92 5.64 20.04 18.20
C LEU A 92 6.14 21.47 17.97
N PRO A 93 5.60 22.49 18.67
CA PRO A 93 5.84 23.91 18.36
C PRO A 93 7.30 24.36 18.59
N LYS A 94 8.12 23.52 19.22
CA LYS A 94 9.55 23.75 19.39
C LYS A 94 10.34 23.55 18.09
N TYR A 95 9.77 22.89 17.09
CA TYR A 95 10.43 22.54 15.83
C TYR A 95 9.58 22.93 14.62
N GLU A 96 10.21 23.07 13.47
CA GLU A 96 9.51 23.40 12.22
C GLU A 96 8.86 22.15 11.63
N ASN A 97 7.55 22.22 11.37
CA ASN A 97 6.76 21.17 10.72
C ASN A 97 6.97 19.75 11.31
N CYS A 98 7.11 19.66 12.63
CA CYS A 98 7.28 18.40 13.35
C CYS A 98 6.02 18.01 14.10
N TRP A 99 5.71 16.72 14.10
CA TRP A 99 4.48 16.15 14.62
C TRP A 99 4.76 14.91 15.46
N LEU A 100 3.92 14.68 16.47
CA LEU A 100 3.97 13.51 17.34
C LEU A 100 2.69 12.69 17.19
N ALA A 101 2.84 11.42 16.81
CA ALA A 101 1.77 10.42 16.93
C ALA A 101 1.95 9.63 18.23
N ARG A 102 0.87 9.42 18.98
CA ARG A 102 0.83 8.48 20.10
C ARG A 102 -0.02 7.29 19.69
N MET A 103 0.54 6.11 19.80
CA MET A 103 -0.08 4.89 19.26
C MET A 103 -0.79 4.11 20.37
N ASP A 104 -1.65 3.18 20.01
CA ASP A 104 -2.18 2.19 20.96
C ASP A 104 -1.02 1.30 21.46
N PRO A 105 -0.85 1.07 22.77
CA PRO A 105 0.21 0.20 23.31
C PRO A 105 0.25 -1.22 22.72
N ARG A 106 -0.87 -1.70 22.18
CA ARG A 106 -0.99 -3.01 21.54
C ARG A 106 -0.50 -3.02 20.09
N ASP A 107 -0.25 -1.84 19.52
CA ASP A 107 0.19 -1.62 18.14
C ASP A 107 1.50 -0.79 18.11
N MET A 108 2.49 -1.21 18.88
CA MET A 108 3.79 -0.51 19.02
C MET A 108 4.95 -1.16 18.28
N ALA A 109 4.74 -2.33 17.66
CA ALA A 109 5.83 -3.09 17.07
C ALA A 109 5.37 -3.97 15.91
N ARG A 110 6.36 -4.48 15.15
CA ARG A 110 6.11 -5.55 14.18
C ARG A 110 5.69 -6.80 14.93
N VAL A 111 4.62 -7.44 14.46
CA VAL A 111 4.13 -8.69 15.03
C VAL A 111 4.60 -9.83 14.13
N GLU A 112 5.82 -10.32 14.38
CA GLU A 112 6.45 -11.32 13.51
C GLU A 112 5.64 -12.61 13.41
N SER A 113 5.00 -13.04 14.51
CA SER A 113 4.09 -14.20 14.54
C SER A 113 2.86 -14.06 13.62
N HIS A 114 2.50 -12.84 13.25
CA HIS A 114 1.39 -12.53 12.35
C HIS A 114 1.88 -12.02 10.98
N THR A 115 3.17 -12.13 10.71
CA THR A 115 3.78 -11.81 9.42
C THR A 115 4.09 -13.11 8.67
N VAL A 116 3.43 -13.33 7.54
CA VAL A 116 3.49 -14.60 6.80
C VAL A 116 3.88 -14.41 5.34
N LEU A 117 4.52 -15.43 4.79
CA LEU A 117 4.78 -15.62 3.36
C LEU A 117 3.76 -16.65 2.84
N VAL A 118 3.14 -16.35 1.70
CA VAL A 118 2.14 -17.22 1.07
C VAL A 118 2.70 -17.70 -0.27
N THR A 119 2.86 -19.00 -0.35
CA THR A 119 3.35 -19.74 -1.53
C THR A 119 2.62 -21.06 -1.61
N GLU A 120 2.48 -21.62 -2.80
CA GLU A 120 1.86 -22.95 -3.03
C GLU A 120 2.51 -24.04 -2.16
N ARG A 121 3.84 -24.05 -2.11
CA ARG A 121 4.60 -25.00 -1.29
C ARG A 121 5.30 -24.27 -0.17
N GLU A 122 5.19 -24.80 1.05
CA GLU A 122 5.87 -24.26 2.25
C GLU A 122 7.39 -24.11 2.03
N ARG A 123 8.01 -25.09 1.36
CA ARG A 123 9.45 -25.10 1.08
C ARG A 123 9.94 -23.92 0.23
N ASP A 124 9.05 -23.29 -0.53
CA ASP A 124 9.41 -22.14 -1.37
C ASP A 124 9.46 -20.84 -0.55
N ALA A 125 8.89 -20.85 0.65
CA ALA A 125 8.91 -19.74 1.62
C ALA A 125 9.91 -19.97 2.75
N VAL A 126 9.97 -21.17 3.33
CA VAL A 126 10.77 -21.50 4.51
C VAL A 126 11.40 -22.89 4.40
N PRO A 127 12.59 -23.14 4.99
CA PRO A 127 13.20 -24.46 4.97
C PRO A 127 12.42 -25.48 5.81
N PRO A 128 12.63 -26.80 5.59
CA PRO A 128 12.06 -27.86 6.41
C PRO A 128 12.40 -27.68 7.90
N ARG A 129 11.45 -28.04 8.76
CA ARG A 129 11.57 -27.88 10.22
C ARG A 129 11.92 -29.22 10.88
N PRO A 130 12.88 -29.27 11.82
CA PRO A 130 12.94 -30.35 12.81
C PRO A 130 11.69 -30.30 13.70
N GLN A 131 11.17 -31.46 14.12
CA GLN A 131 10.01 -31.52 15.02
C GLN A 131 10.30 -30.74 16.32
N ASN A 132 9.27 -30.06 16.85
CA ASN A 132 9.28 -29.33 18.14
C ASN A 132 10.08 -28.01 18.22
N ARG A 133 10.27 -27.28 17.12
CA ARG A 133 10.87 -25.93 17.17
C ARG A 133 10.01 -24.87 16.50
N THR A 134 9.95 -23.69 17.14
CA THR A 134 9.35 -22.48 16.55
C THR A 134 10.15 -22.05 15.32
N PRO A 135 9.48 -21.74 14.19
CA PRO A 135 10.18 -21.26 13.00
C PRO A 135 10.88 -19.91 13.27
N GLN A 136 12.13 -19.80 12.84
CA GLN A 136 12.95 -18.59 13.01
C GLN A 136 13.26 -17.86 11.70
N LEU A 137 13.02 -18.52 10.55
CA LEU A 137 13.37 -18.02 9.22
C LEU A 137 12.16 -17.50 8.43
N GLY A 138 11.01 -17.37 9.08
CA GLY A 138 9.76 -16.91 8.50
C GLY A 138 8.58 -17.79 8.89
N ASN A 139 7.37 -17.28 8.69
CA ASN A 139 6.14 -18.03 8.85
C ASN A 139 5.51 -18.25 7.47
N TRP A 140 5.03 -19.45 7.22
CA TRP A 140 4.31 -19.79 6.00
C TRP A 140 2.81 -19.93 6.28
N MET A 141 2.00 -19.54 5.31
CA MET A 141 0.55 -19.73 5.29
C MET A 141 0.15 -20.21 3.89
N SER A 142 -0.73 -21.21 3.80
CA SER A 142 -1.21 -21.70 2.50
C SER A 142 -2.12 -20.68 1.80
N PRO A 143 -2.24 -20.71 0.46
CA PRO A 143 -3.18 -19.86 -0.28
C PRO A 143 -4.62 -19.98 0.21
N GLN A 144 -5.08 -21.19 0.54
CA GLN A 144 -6.42 -21.42 1.08
C GLN A 144 -6.64 -20.74 2.44
N GLN A 145 -5.65 -20.82 3.34
CA GLN A 145 -5.70 -20.13 4.63
C GLN A 145 -5.67 -18.61 4.47
N LEU A 146 -4.90 -18.11 3.48
CA LEU A 146 -4.88 -16.69 3.15
C LEU A 146 -6.29 -16.22 2.74
N GLU A 147 -6.95 -16.92 1.82
CA GLU A 147 -8.27 -16.53 1.33
C GLU A 147 -9.30 -16.46 2.47
N GLN A 148 -9.33 -17.47 3.34
CA GLN A 148 -10.16 -17.46 4.54
C GLN A 148 -9.83 -16.27 5.45
N ALA A 149 -8.54 -16.01 5.67
CA ALA A 149 -8.09 -14.92 6.53
C ALA A 149 -8.45 -13.54 5.96
N LEU A 150 -8.39 -13.35 4.63
CA LEU A 150 -8.79 -12.14 3.94
C LEU A 150 -10.31 -11.92 4.05
N GLN A 151 -11.11 -12.96 3.81
CA GLN A 151 -12.58 -12.90 3.92
C GLN A 151 -13.07 -12.58 5.33
N GLN A 152 -12.34 -12.98 6.38
CA GLN A 152 -12.68 -12.66 7.76
C GLN A 152 -12.34 -11.21 8.17
N ARG A 153 -11.58 -10.49 7.35
CA ARG A 153 -10.95 -9.22 7.72
C ARG A 153 -11.37 -8.05 6.85
N PHE A 154 -11.19 -8.17 5.54
CA PHE A 154 -11.31 -7.05 4.60
C PHE A 154 -12.73 -6.68 4.17
N PRO A 155 -13.72 -7.59 4.11
CA PRO A 155 -15.09 -7.19 3.76
C PRO A 155 -15.60 -6.03 4.62
N SER A 156 -15.94 -4.92 3.97
CA SER A 156 -16.41 -3.67 4.59
C SER A 156 -15.47 -3.04 5.62
N CYS A 157 -14.17 -3.38 5.63
CA CYS A 157 -13.28 -2.91 6.70
C CYS A 157 -13.01 -1.40 6.68
N MET A 158 -13.33 -0.71 5.57
CA MET A 158 -13.18 0.72 5.40
C MET A 158 -14.52 1.47 5.39
N GLU A 159 -15.61 0.83 5.84
CA GLU A 159 -16.93 1.46 5.86
C GLU A 159 -16.89 2.82 6.59
N GLY A 160 -17.45 3.84 5.94
CA GLY A 160 -17.44 5.23 6.40
C GLY A 160 -16.09 5.97 6.29
N ARG A 161 -15.00 5.31 5.92
CA ARG A 161 -13.66 5.90 5.77
C ARG A 161 -13.32 6.23 4.31
N THR A 162 -12.32 7.09 4.12
CA THR A 162 -11.73 7.33 2.81
C THR A 162 -10.65 6.27 2.53
N MET A 163 -10.69 5.64 1.37
CA MET A 163 -9.57 4.84 0.88
C MET A 163 -8.64 5.74 0.06
N TYR A 164 -7.44 5.94 0.56
CA TYR A 164 -6.36 6.63 -0.12
C TYR A 164 -5.65 5.65 -1.06
N ILE A 165 -5.43 6.10 -2.29
CA ILE A 165 -4.68 5.40 -3.33
C ILE A 165 -3.32 6.09 -3.41
N ILE A 166 -2.25 5.39 -3.05
CA ILE A 166 -0.89 5.92 -3.00
C ILE A 166 -0.07 5.23 -4.10
N PRO A 167 0.08 5.84 -5.27
CA PRO A 167 1.11 5.47 -6.24
C PRO A 167 2.49 5.79 -5.65
N PHE A 168 3.38 4.81 -5.56
CA PHE A 168 4.72 5.04 -4.99
C PHE A 168 5.82 4.30 -5.77
N SER A 169 7.05 4.83 -5.69
CA SER A 169 8.26 4.21 -6.25
C SER A 169 9.25 3.86 -5.13
N VAL A 170 9.76 2.63 -5.17
CA VAL A 170 10.93 2.21 -4.40
C VAL A 170 12.16 2.44 -5.27
N GLY A 171 12.94 3.47 -4.90
CA GLY A 171 14.05 3.98 -5.71
C GLY A 171 13.67 5.24 -6.51
N PRO A 172 14.66 5.98 -7.04
CA PRO A 172 14.40 7.14 -7.89
C PRO A 172 13.61 6.73 -9.14
N PRO A 173 12.47 7.38 -9.42
CA PRO A 173 11.71 7.11 -10.64
C PRO A 173 12.59 7.22 -11.89
N LEU A 174 12.27 6.45 -12.93
CA LEU A 174 12.98 6.40 -14.21
C LEU A 174 14.34 5.69 -14.21
N LEU A 175 14.86 5.26 -13.04
CA LEU A 175 16.03 4.38 -13.02
C LEU A 175 15.64 2.92 -13.28
N PRO A 176 16.47 2.11 -13.95
CA PRO A 176 16.15 0.72 -14.30
C PRO A 176 15.81 -0.19 -13.10
N LEU A 177 16.41 0.10 -11.94
CA LEU A 177 16.19 -0.67 -10.70
C LEU A 177 14.96 -0.22 -9.91
N ALA A 178 14.30 0.88 -10.32
CA ALA A 178 13.13 1.37 -9.63
C ALA A 178 11.96 0.40 -9.81
N LYS A 179 11.28 0.09 -8.71
CA LYS A 179 10.07 -0.74 -8.75
C LYS A 179 8.88 0.05 -8.21
N ALA A 180 7.76 -0.01 -8.93
CA ALA A 180 6.55 0.71 -8.57
C ALA A 180 5.62 -0.13 -7.69
N GLY A 181 4.78 0.55 -6.91
CA GLY A 181 3.69 -0.05 -6.16
C GLY A 181 2.49 0.87 -6.08
N VAL A 182 1.33 0.29 -5.79
CA VAL A 182 0.12 1.03 -5.47
C VAL A 182 -0.35 0.55 -4.11
N GLN A 183 -0.40 1.46 -3.14
CA GLN A 183 -0.91 1.17 -1.80
C GLN A 183 -2.29 1.77 -1.59
N LEU A 184 -3.26 0.90 -1.27
CA LEU A 184 -4.59 1.27 -0.81
C LEU A 184 -4.60 1.27 0.71
N THR A 185 -5.10 2.33 1.33
CA THR A 185 -5.13 2.47 2.79
C THR A 185 -6.29 3.33 3.28
N ASP A 186 -6.83 3.05 4.46
CA ASP A 186 -7.84 3.86 5.14
C ASP A 186 -7.27 4.82 6.20
N SER A 187 -5.95 4.91 6.30
CA SER A 187 -5.26 5.74 7.30
C SER A 187 -4.50 6.91 6.64
N PRO A 188 -4.85 8.17 6.95
CA PRO A 188 -4.11 9.33 6.46
C PRO A 188 -2.69 9.40 7.03
N TYR A 189 -2.45 8.83 8.22
CA TYR A 189 -1.10 8.71 8.79
C TYR A 189 -0.18 7.88 7.90
N VAL A 190 -0.70 6.81 7.29
CA VAL A 190 0.02 6.01 6.29
C VAL A 190 0.43 6.88 5.10
N VAL A 191 -0.50 7.70 4.58
CA VAL A 191 -0.24 8.57 3.42
C VAL A 191 0.87 9.57 3.73
N ALA A 192 0.75 10.30 4.84
CA ALA A 192 1.76 11.26 5.29
C ALA A 192 3.14 10.61 5.44
N SER A 193 3.19 9.42 6.04
CA SER A 193 4.44 8.69 6.25
C SER A 193 5.03 8.11 4.94
N MET A 194 4.19 7.61 4.03
CA MET A 194 4.63 7.09 2.73
C MET A 194 5.20 8.20 1.84
N ARG A 195 4.66 9.42 1.91
CA ARG A 195 5.20 10.60 1.21
C ARG A 195 6.63 10.94 1.64
N ILE A 196 6.98 10.72 2.90
CA ILE A 196 8.35 10.92 3.42
C ILE A 196 9.26 9.76 2.98
N MET A 197 8.76 8.52 3.10
CA MET A 197 9.58 7.32 2.97
C MET A 197 9.78 6.84 1.52
N THR A 198 8.92 7.27 0.61
CA THR A 198 8.90 6.86 -0.80
C THR A 198 8.69 8.06 -1.70
N ARG A 199 8.88 7.91 -3.01
CA ARG A 199 8.44 8.94 -3.96
C ARG A 199 6.98 8.66 -4.27
N VAL A 200 6.11 9.64 -4.05
CA VAL A 200 4.67 9.60 -4.37
C VAL A 200 4.38 10.67 -5.42
N GLY A 201 3.46 10.39 -6.35
CA GLY A 201 2.96 11.37 -7.30
C GLY A 201 2.94 10.93 -8.77
N HIS A 202 2.58 11.85 -9.65
CA HIS A 202 2.31 11.62 -11.07
C HIS A 202 3.50 11.05 -11.86
N GLN A 203 4.73 11.34 -11.44
CA GLN A 203 5.97 10.84 -12.04
C GLN A 203 6.08 9.29 -12.06
N ILE A 204 5.18 8.60 -11.35
CA ILE A 204 5.16 7.15 -11.19
C ILE A 204 4.21 6.50 -12.20
N PHE A 205 3.26 7.26 -12.77
CA PHE A 205 2.23 6.72 -13.64
C PHE A 205 2.78 5.99 -14.87
N PRO A 206 3.89 6.43 -15.51
CA PRO A 206 4.52 5.66 -16.57
C PRO A 206 4.94 4.25 -16.15
N LEU A 207 5.42 4.07 -14.90
CA LEU A 207 5.79 2.75 -14.38
C LEU A 207 4.54 1.88 -14.16
N LEU A 208 3.44 2.46 -13.69
CA LEU A 208 2.18 1.74 -13.46
C LEU A 208 1.50 1.31 -14.76
N ALA A 209 1.68 2.07 -15.84
CA ALA A 209 1.13 1.77 -17.15
C ALA A 209 1.66 0.44 -17.72
N THR A 210 2.84 -0.01 -17.27
CA THR A 210 3.40 -1.32 -17.64
C THR A 210 2.62 -2.51 -17.07
N GLY A 211 1.83 -2.28 -16.02
CA GLY A 211 1.18 -3.35 -15.24
C GLY A 211 2.10 -4.09 -14.27
N ASP A 212 3.41 -3.81 -14.30
CA ASP A 212 4.40 -4.35 -13.38
C ASP A 212 4.55 -3.44 -12.15
N PHE A 213 3.64 -3.63 -11.18
CA PHE A 213 3.72 -2.98 -9.89
C PHE A 213 3.27 -3.92 -8.76
N VAL A 214 3.74 -3.64 -7.55
CA VAL A 214 3.32 -4.38 -6.36
C VAL A 214 1.99 -3.84 -5.84
N ARG A 215 1.01 -4.73 -5.69
CA ARG A 215 -0.33 -4.46 -5.17
C ARG A 215 -0.30 -4.50 -3.65
N CYS A 216 -0.48 -3.36 -3.01
CA CYS A 216 -0.40 -3.21 -1.57
C CYS A 216 -1.80 -2.84 -1.02
N LEU A 217 -2.45 -3.74 -0.29
CA LEU A 217 -3.72 -3.46 0.39
C LEU A 217 -3.49 -3.35 1.89
N HIS A 218 -3.90 -2.24 2.49
CA HIS A 218 -3.76 -1.97 3.92
C HIS A 218 -5.10 -1.50 4.50
N SER A 219 -5.45 -1.97 5.70
CA SER A 219 -6.52 -1.38 6.51
C SER A 219 -6.17 -1.44 7.99
N VAL A 220 -6.50 -0.39 8.74
CA VAL A 220 -6.42 -0.41 10.21
C VAL A 220 -7.45 -1.34 10.85
N GLY A 221 -8.46 -1.79 10.07
CA GLY A 221 -9.45 -2.77 10.51
C GLY A 221 -10.52 -2.21 11.45
N TRP A 222 -10.79 -0.91 11.38
CA TRP A 222 -11.63 -0.19 12.33
C TRP A 222 -12.77 0.61 11.65
N PRO A 223 -13.76 -0.06 11.03
CA PRO A 223 -14.83 0.60 10.26
C PRO A 223 -15.74 1.50 11.12
N LEU A 224 -16.44 2.44 10.46
CA LEU A 224 -17.46 3.30 11.08
C LEU A 224 -18.88 2.74 10.89
N PRO A 225 -19.83 3.00 11.82
CA PRO A 225 -19.65 3.71 13.09
C PRO A 225 -18.74 2.93 14.05
N LEU A 226 -17.98 3.66 14.88
CA LEU A 226 -16.99 3.07 15.76
C LEU A 226 -17.65 2.12 16.77
N ARG A 227 -17.03 0.97 17.01
CA ARG A 227 -17.44 0.01 18.06
C ARG A 227 -16.88 0.35 19.45
N GLY A 228 -16.19 1.49 19.56
CA GLY A 228 -15.55 1.98 20.77
C GLY A 228 -14.56 3.11 20.46
N GLU A 229 -14.10 3.78 21.52
CA GLU A 229 -13.12 4.87 21.44
C GLU A 229 -11.71 4.32 21.13
N PRO A 230 -11.00 4.86 20.11
CA PRO A 230 -9.62 4.49 19.85
C PRO A 230 -8.70 5.02 20.96
N VAL A 231 -7.80 4.18 21.46
CA VAL A 231 -6.77 4.61 22.42
C VAL A 231 -5.82 5.58 21.72
N ASN A 232 -5.58 6.75 22.31
CA ASN A 232 -4.73 7.81 21.75
C ASN A 232 -5.12 8.29 20.35
N GLY A 233 -6.40 8.16 19.94
CA GLY A 233 -6.80 8.51 18.58
C GLY A 233 -6.20 7.58 17.51
N TRP A 234 -5.78 6.37 17.91
CA TRP A 234 -5.09 5.41 17.07
C TRP A 234 -5.96 4.19 16.72
N PRO A 235 -6.61 4.16 15.55
CA PRO A 235 -7.40 3.00 15.14
C PRO A 235 -6.49 1.82 14.81
N CYS A 236 -6.74 0.67 15.44
CA CYS A 236 -6.06 -0.59 15.15
C CYS A 236 -6.92 -1.78 15.61
N ASP A 237 -6.71 -2.95 15.04
CA ASP A 237 -7.32 -4.22 15.47
C ASP A 237 -6.22 -5.25 15.82
N PRO A 238 -5.60 -5.14 17.02
CA PRO A 238 -4.47 -5.99 17.41
C PRO A 238 -4.79 -7.48 17.41
N LYS A 239 -6.07 -7.85 17.65
CA LYS A 239 -6.50 -9.26 17.73
C LYS A 239 -6.54 -9.92 16.36
N ARG A 240 -6.82 -9.16 15.31
CA ARG A 240 -6.91 -9.66 13.94
C ARG A 240 -5.73 -9.23 13.07
N THR A 241 -4.69 -8.62 13.63
CA THR A 241 -3.50 -8.21 12.90
C THR A 241 -2.95 -9.34 12.03
N LEU A 242 -2.69 -9.04 10.76
CA LEU A 242 -2.13 -9.99 9.80
C LEU A 242 -1.39 -9.23 8.70
N VAL A 243 -0.15 -9.63 8.41
CA VAL A 243 0.67 -9.05 7.33
C VAL A 243 1.11 -10.17 6.40
N THR A 244 0.54 -10.23 5.20
CA THR A 244 0.78 -11.29 4.23
C THR A 244 1.55 -10.78 3.02
N HIS A 245 2.34 -11.66 2.44
CA HIS A 245 3.13 -11.41 1.24
C HIS A 245 2.90 -12.58 0.28
N VAL A 246 2.43 -12.29 -0.92
CA VAL A 246 2.22 -13.27 -1.99
C VAL A 246 3.18 -12.91 -3.13
N PRO A 247 4.41 -13.45 -3.13
CA PRO A 247 5.43 -13.01 -4.08
C PRO A 247 5.09 -13.30 -5.53
N THR A 248 4.43 -14.42 -5.80
CA THR A 248 4.00 -14.86 -7.15
C THR A 248 2.98 -13.89 -7.78
N GLU A 249 2.16 -13.25 -6.95
CA GLU A 249 1.16 -12.26 -7.39
C GLU A 249 1.65 -10.81 -7.25
N ARG A 250 2.87 -10.61 -6.74
CA ARG A 250 3.38 -9.29 -6.35
C ARG A 250 2.36 -8.55 -5.46
N ARG A 251 1.80 -9.28 -4.48
CA ARG A 251 0.71 -8.79 -3.63
C ARG A 251 1.13 -8.77 -2.17
N ILE A 252 0.70 -7.73 -1.48
CA ILE A 252 0.87 -7.54 -0.04
C ILE A 252 -0.49 -7.16 0.51
N ALA A 253 -0.93 -7.85 1.57
CA ALA A 253 -2.13 -7.46 2.31
C ALA A 253 -1.78 -7.30 3.79
N SER A 254 -2.15 -6.18 4.38
CA SER A 254 -1.91 -5.89 5.79
C SER A 254 -3.18 -5.40 6.46
N PHE A 255 -3.50 -5.96 7.61
CA PHE A 255 -4.71 -5.68 8.34
C PHE A 255 -4.42 -5.45 9.81
N GLY A 256 -5.15 -4.54 10.44
CA GLY A 256 -5.27 -4.40 11.89
C GLY A 256 -4.14 -3.64 12.59
N SER A 257 -3.09 -3.24 11.89
CA SER A 257 -1.96 -2.51 12.48
C SER A 257 -1.69 -1.21 11.73
N GLY A 258 -1.65 -0.12 12.49
CA GLY A 258 -1.21 1.19 12.06
C GLY A 258 0.27 1.45 12.37
N TYR A 259 1.09 0.44 12.67
CA TYR A 259 2.50 0.62 13.08
C TYR A 259 3.54 0.36 11.98
N GLY A 260 4.42 1.34 11.75
CA GLY A 260 5.73 1.20 11.10
C GLY A 260 5.79 0.22 9.92
N GLY A 261 6.48 -0.89 10.11
CA GLY A 261 6.72 -1.89 9.04
C GLY A 261 5.51 -2.73 8.65
N ASN A 262 4.39 -2.65 9.38
CA ASN A 262 3.15 -3.35 9.06
C ASN A 262 2.26 -2.51 8.12
N LEU A 263 2.37 -1.17 8.17
CA LEU A 263 1.58 -0.25 7.35
C LEU A 263 2.36 0.35 6.17
N LEU A 264 3.67 0.60 6.33
CA LEU A 264 4.51 1.19 5.29
C LEU A 264 4.92 0.08 4.34
N LEU A 265 4.00 -0.33 3.48
CA LEU A 265 4.16 -1.56 2.69
C LEU A 265 5.33 -1.44 1.71
N GLY A 266 5.71 -0.23 1.30
CA GLY A 266 6.95 0.03 0.57
C GLY A 266 8.25 -0.31 1.31
N LYS A 267 8.26 -0.26 2.65
CA LYS A 267 9.49 -0.32 3.47
C LYS A 267 10.04 -1.74 3.68
N LYS A 268 9.29 -2.60 4.37
CA LYS A 268 9.76 -3.96 4.74
C LYS A 268 9.07 -5.02 3.90
N CYS A 269 7.75 -4.88 3.71
CA CYS A 269 6.96 -5.84 2.97
C CYS A 269 7.39 -5.89 1.50
N PHE A 270 7.50 -4.74 0.85
CA PHE A 270 7.97 -4.65 -0.53
C PHE A 270 9.49 -4.71 -0.60
N ALA A 271 10.20 -3.66 -0.17
CA ALA A 271 11.64 -3.49 -0.47
C ALA A 271 12.57 -4.57 0.10
N LEU A 272 12.09 -5.45 0.98
CA LEU A 272 12.82 -6.65 1.40
C LEU A 272 12.12 -7.94 1.01
N ARG A 273 10.88 -8.20 1.46
CA ARG A 273 10.29 -9.55 1.31
C ARG A 273 9.86 -9.88 -0.12
N ILE A 274 9.11 -8.99 -0.75
CA ILE A 274 8.73 -9.17 -2.17
C ILE A 274 9.96 -8.94 -3.06
N ALA A 275 10.73 -7.89 -2.77
CA ALA A 275 11.91 -7.53 -3.54
C ALA A 275 12.98 -8.63 -3.52
N SER A 276 13.25 -9.31 -2.40
CA SER A 276 14.25 -10.39 -2.38
C SER A 276 13.83 -11.59 -3.22
N ARG A 277 12.53 -11.87 -3.32
CA ARG A 277 12.02 -12.91 -4.22
C ARG A 277 12.17 -12.50 -5.68
N MET A 278 11.80 -11.25 -6.02
CA MET A 278 12.01 -10.69 -7.36
C MET A 278 13.50 -10.71 -7.72
N ALA A 279 14.36 -10.31 -6.79
CA ALA A 279 15.81 -10.26 -6.94
C ALA A 279 16.41 -11.64 -7.23
N ARG A 280 15.93 -12.68 -6.52
CA ARG A 280 16.28 -14.07 -6.83
C ARG A 280 15.89 -14.48 -8.25
N ASP A 281 14.70 -14.09 -8.72
CA ASP A 281 14.20 -14.49 -10.03
C ASP A 281 14.82 -13.68 -11.18
N GLU A 282 15.23 -12.44 -10.90
CA GLU A 282 15.74 -11.47 -11.89
C GLU A 282 17.28 -11.28 -11.83
N GLY A 283 17.98 -11.93 -10.90
CA GLY A 283 19.45 -11.91 -10.82
C GLY A 283 20.07 -10.68 -10.15
N TRP A 284 19.40 -10.06 -9.17
CA TRP A 284 19.92 -8.95 -8.36
C TRP A 284 19.77 -9.22 -6.85
N LEU A 285 20.03 -8.23 -5.99
CA LEU A 285 19.97 -8.36 -4.52
C LEU A 285 19.09 -7.28 -3.87
N ALA A 286 18.21 -7.70 -2.96
CA ALA A 286 17.40 -6.81 -2.12
C ALA A 286 17.70 -7.06 -0.64
N GLU A 287 18.52 -6.21 -0.04
CA GLU A 287 19.17 -6.51 1.24
C GLU A 287 18.83 -5.52 2.35
N HIS A 288 18.87 -6.00 3.59
CA HIS A 288 18.73 -5.14 4.77
C HIS A 288 20.07 -4.50 5.14
N MET A 289 20.52 -3.58 4.29
CA MET A 289 21.86 -3.02 4.30
C MET A 289 21.83 -1.48 4.28
N LEU A 290 22.76 -0.86 5.02
CA LEU A 290 23.09 0.55 4.85
C LEU A 290 24.12 0.69 3.74
N LEU A 291 23.94 1.70 2.89
CA LEU A 291 24.95 2.15 1.94
C LEU A 291 25.67 3.38 2.50
N GLY A 292 27.00 3.36 2.54
CA GLY A 292 27.83 4.51 2.86
C GLY A 292 28.91 4.70 1.81
N GLY A 293 29.27 5.95 1.50
CA GLY A 293 30.42 6.27 0.66
C GLY A 293 31.58 6.76 1.51
N SER A 294 32.80 6.30 1.23
CA SER A 294 34.03 6.88 1.76
C SER A 294 34.93 7.30 0.62
N PHE A 295 35.55 8.46 0.75
CA PHE A 295 36.56 8.94 -0.19
C PHE A 295 37.95 8.66 0.39
N LEU A 296 38.73 7.82 -0.29
CA LEU A 296 40.14 7.58 0.00
C LEU A 296 40.95 8.16 -1.17
N GLY A 297 41.37 9.42 -1.03
CA GLY A 297 41.98 10.17 -2.13
C GLY A 297 40.96 10.48 -3.24
N SER A 298 41.27 10.12 -4.49
CA SER A 298 40.43 10.34 -5.67
C SER A 298 39.42 9.21 -5.96
N SER A 299 39.36 8.17 -5.13
CA SER A 299 38.49 7.00 -5.36
C SER A 299 37.29 7.00 -4.40
N LEU A 300 36.09 6.80 -4.95
CA LEU A 300 34.86 6.54 -4.19
C LEU A 300 34.80 5.05 -3.82
N VAL A 301 34.75 4.74 -2.52
CA VAL A 301 34.53 3.39 -2.02
C VAL A 301 33.11 3.31 -1.46
N ILE A 302 32.28 2.43 -2.03
CA ILE A 302 30.96 2.11 -1.47
C ILE A 302 31.16 1.03 -0.41
N ILE A 303 30.74 1.32 0.83
CA ILE A 303 30.81 0.40 1.97
C ILE A 303 29.39 -0.05 2.30
N VAL A 304 29.22 -1.37 2.44
CA VAL A 304 27.98 -1.98 2.92
C VAL A 304 28.23 -2.77 4.19
N LYS A 305 27.49 -2.45 5.26
CA LYS A 305 27.63 -3.09 6.58
C LYS A 305 26.57 -4.19 6.77
N LYS A 306 27.02 -5.37 7.24
CA LYS A 306 26.33 -6.68 7.37
C LYS A 306 26.24 -7.55 6.10
N GLY A 307 27.38 -7.77 5.43
CA GLY A 307 27.69 -9.18 5.13
C GLY A 307 28.53 -9.52 3.90
N LYS A 308 28.71 -8.63 2.92
CA LYS A 308 29.80 -8.58 1.91
C LYS A 308 29.41 -7.65 0.76
N LEU A 309 30.36 -6.82 0.30
CA LEU A 309 30.28 -6.08 -0.95
C LEU A 309 31.61 -6.24 -1.69
N TRP A 310 31.53 -6.47 -2.99
CA TRP A 310 32.59 -6.24 -3.96
C TRP A 310 32.18 -5.06 -4.84
N VAL A 311 33.04 -4.05 -4.95
CA VAL A 311 33.02 -3.11 -6.08
C VAL A 311 34.48 -2.84 -6.46
N LEU A 312 34.88 -3.39 -7.59
CA LEU A 312 36.05 -2.96 -8.36
C LEU A 312 35.50 -2.16 -9.54
N GLU A 313 35.76 -0.86 -9.58
CA GLU A 313 36.45 -0.23 -10.71
C GLU A 313 36.67 1.27 -10.48
N ASN A 314 37.87 1.71 -10.85
CA ASN A 314 38.29 3.10 -10.94
C ASN A 314 37.32 3.85 -11.86
N ILE A 315 36.52 4.77 -11.31
CA ILE A 315 36.00 5.88 -12.11
C ILE A 315 37.14 6.90 -12.19
N ARG A 316 37.92 6.83 -13.28
CA ARG A 316 38.76 7.95 -13.73
C ARG A 316 37.92 8.91 -14.55
#